data_AF-A0A7V4H948-F1
#
_entry.id   AF-A0A7V4H948-F1
#
_cell.length_a   1.000
_cell.length_b   1.000
_cell.length_c   1.000
_cell.angle_alpha   90.00
_cell.angle_beta   90.00
_cell.angle_gamma   90.00
#
_symmetry.space_group_name_H-M   'P 1'
#
loop_
_entity.id
_entity.type
_entity.pdbx_description
1 polymer ?
#
loop_
_entity_poly.entity_id
_entity_poly.type
_entity_poly.pdbx_seq_one_letter_code
_entity_poly.pdbx_strand_id
1 'polypeptide(L)'
;MNISSKHSVFFIIIGFVFLAGCSTYHNVTAYFNTYYNAKNIFNEAVREVEKLPQKDRDTNYFRTYTIPKSTAGKFEKVIEKCSKIIQLYPQSSFIDRSLLMIGQSCIYR
;
A
#
# COMPACT_ATOMS: atom_id res chain seq x y z
N MET A 1 -2.17 29.72 -40.11
CA MET A 1 -2.83 28.99 -39.01
C MET A 1 -3.40 30.02 -38.02
N ASN A 2 -4.74 30.17 -37.95
CA ASN A 2 -5.40 31.27 -37.24
C ASN A 2 -5.22 31.20 -35.71
N ILE A 3 -5.06 32.35 -35.07
CA ILE A 3 -4.94 32.50 -33.61
C ILE A 3 -6.12 31.85 -32.86
N SER A 4 -7.34 31.92 -33.41
CA SER A 4 -8.53 31.24 -32.88
C SER A 4 -8.41 29.70 -32.83
N SER A 5 -7.73 29.10 -33.82
CA SER A 5 -7.45 27.65 -33.85
C SER A 5 -6.44 27.24 -32.78
N LYS A 6 -5.46 28.11 -32.46
CA LYS A 6 -4.48 27.84 -31.39
C LYS A 6 -5.11 27.83 -30.00
N HIS A 7 -6.05 28.73 -29.73
CA HIS A 7 -6.80 28.74 -28.47
C HIS A 7 -7.70 27.51 -28.33
N SER A 8 -8.37 27.08 -29.41
CA SER A 8 -9.17 25.84 -29.40
C SER A 8 -8.31 24.60 -29.12
N VAL A 9 -7.13 24.50 -29.74
CA VAL A 9 -6.18 23.39 -29.46
C VAL A 9 -5.68 23.45 -28.02
N PHE A 10 -5.40 24.64 -27.49
CA PHE A 10 -4.98 24.82 -26.10
C PHE A 10 -6.04 24.37 -25.09
N PHE A 11 -7.32 24.73 -25.31
CA PHE A 11 -8.43 24.27 -24.47
C PHE A 11 -8.65 22.76 -24.56
N ILE A 12 -8.45 22.15 -25.73
CA ILE A 12 -8.51 20.68 -25.91
C ILE A 12 -7.39 19.99 -25.12
N ILE A 13 -6.16 20.51 -25.17
CA ILE A 13 -5.01 19.95 -24.42
C ILE A 13 -5.25 20.06 -22.91
N ILE A 14 -5.73 21.22 -22.42
CA ILE A 14 -6.08 21.39 -21.00
C ILE A 14 -7.19 20.41 -20.58
N GLY A 15 -8.24 20.26 -21.40
CA GLY A 15 -9.31 19.31 -21.12
C GLY A 15 -8.83 17.86 -20.99
N PHE A 16 -7.86 17.45 -21.83
CA PHE A 16 -7.27 16.11 -21.77
C PHE A 16 -6.47 15.86 -20.48
N VAL A 17 -5.76 16.86 -19.97
CA VAL A 17 -5.00 16.76 -18.71
C VAL A 17 -5.94 16.60 -17.51
N PHE A 18 -7.08 17.28 -17.50
CA PHE A 18 -8.07 17.15 -16.42
C PHE A 18 -8.74 15.78 -16.37
N LEU A 19 -8.94 15.11 -17.51
CA LEU A 19 -9.55 13.77 -17.56
C LEU A 19 -8.62 12.66 -17.03
N ALA A 20 -7.30 12.80 -17.20
CA ALA A 20 -6.31 11.84 -16.69
C ALA A 20 -5.94 12.05 -15.19
N GLY A 21 -6.37 13.15 -14.59
CA GLY A 21 -5.91 13.59 -13.26
C GLY A 21 -6.46 12.78 -12.09
N CYS A 22 -7.68 12.23 -12.19
CA CYS A 22 -8.37 11.64 -11.05
C CYS A 22 -7.65 10.39 -10.49
N SER A 23 -7.28 9.44 -11.36
CA SER A 23 -6.53 8.24 -10.94
C SER A 23 -5.14 8.58 -10.40
N THR A 24 -4.46 9.55 -11.04
CA THR A 24 -3.14 10.02 -10.61
C THR A 24 -3.19 10.64 -9.22
N TYR A 25 -4.18 11.51 -8.96
CA TYR A 25 -4.40 12.11 -7.66
C TYR A 25 -4.65 11.06 -6.57
N HIS A 26 -5.59 10.13 -6.80
CA HIS A 26 -5.89 9.07 -5.84
C HIS A 26 -4.66 8.20 -5.53
N ASN A 27 -3.82 7.91 -6.52
CA ASN A 27 -2.58 7.15 -6.30
C ASN A 27 -1.55 7.91 -5.47
N VAL A 28 -1.30 9.18 -5.78
CA VAL A 28 -0.36 10.02 -5.02
C VAL A 28 -0.83 10.16 -3.57
N THR A 29 -2.10 10.48 -3.37
CA THR A 29 -2.68 10.61 -2.03
C THR A 29 -2.62 9.30 -1.25
N ALA A 30 -3.01 8.17 -1.84
CA ALA A 30 -2.93 6.85 -1.20
C ALA A 30 -1.49 6.48 -0.83
N TYR A 31 -0.53 6.80 -1.70
CA TYR A 31 0.88 6.49 -1.48
C TYR A 31 1.44 7.22 -0.26
N PHE A 32 1.41 8.56 -0.29
CA PHE A 32 2.09 9.38 0.70
C PHE A 32 1.35 9.41 2.04
N ASN A 33 0.01 9.38 2.02
CA ASN A 33 -0.75 9.44 3.28
C ASN A 33 -0.79 8.09 3.99
N THR A 34 -0.66 6.97 3.28
CA THR A 34 -0.96 5.65 3.88
C THR A 34 0.02 4.55 3.47
N TYR A 35 0.15 4.23 2.19
CA TYR A 35 0.88 3.04 1.72
C TYR A 35 2.36 3.05 2.12
N TYR A 36 3.05 4.17 1.93
CA TYR A 36 4.48 4.28 2.24
C TYR A 36 4.77 3.94 3.70
N ASN A 37 3.98 4.49 4.62
CA ASN A 37 4.12 4.24 6.05
C ASN A 37 3.80 2.77 6.40
N ALA A 38 2.74 2.20 5.80
CA ALA A 38 2.40 0.79 6.00
C ALA A 38 3.54 -0.13 5.55
N LYS A 39 4.10 0.12 4.36
CA LYS A 39 5.22 -0.64 3.80
C LYS A 39 6.47 -0.57 4.69
N ASN A 40 6.79 0.60 5.24
CA ASN A 40 7.94 0.75 6.13
C ASN A 40 7.78 -0.03 7.43
N ILE A 41 6.61 0.07 8.07
CA ILE A 41 6.29 -0.68 9.29
C ILE A 41 6.32 -2.18 9.01
N PHE A 42 5.76 -2.63 7.89
CA PHE A 42 5.78 -4.03 7.47
C PHE A 42 7.20 -4.55 7.32
N ASN A 43 8.05 -3.84 6.56
CA ASN A 43 9.44 -4.23 6.35
C ASN A 43 10.23 -4.26 7.66
N GLU A 44 9.96 -3.35 8.58
CA GLU A 44 10.56 -3.36 9.91
C GLU A 44 10.12 -4.57 10.74
N ALA A 45 8.84 -4.89 10.75
CA ALA A 45 8.31 -6.05 11.46
C ALA A 45 8.85 -7.37 10.89
N VAL A 46 8.90 -7.52 9.56
CA VAL A 46 9.49 -8.70 8.90
C VAL A 46 10.95 -8.88 9.30
N ARG A 47 11.76 -7.81 9.29
CA ARG A 47 13.15 -7.87 9.75
C ARG A 47 13.30 -8.26 11.22
N GLU A 48 12.32 -7.95 12.06
CA GLU A 48 12.30 -8.42 13.45
C GLU A 48 12.01 -9.92 13.50
N VAL A 49 11.02 -10.40 12.74
CA VAL A 49 10.69 -11.84 12.65
C VAL A 49 11.87 -12.66 12.14
N GLU A 50 12.55 -12.20 11.09
CA GLU A 50 13.71 -12.88 10.48
C GLU A 50 14.89 -13.08 11.45
N LYS A 51 15.00 -12.24 12.49
CA LYS A 51 16.04 -12.35 13.52
C LYS A 51 15.70 -13.37 14.61
N LEU A 52 14.45 -13.83 14.67
CA LEU A 52 13.99 -14.74 15.71
C LEU A 52 14.18 -16.19 15.27
N PRO A 53 14.69 -17.07 16.14
CA PRO A 53 14.74 -18.49 15.83
C PRO A 53 13.32 -19.07 15.73
N GLN A 54 12.95 -19.61 14.57
CA GLN A 54 11.64 -20.23 14.33
C GLN A 54 11.75 -21.77 14.29
N LYS A 55 12.45 -22.37 15.28
CA LYS A 55 12.83 -23.79 15.29
C LYS A 55 11.69 -24.77 14.99
N ASP A 56 10.46 -24.45 15.42
CA ASP A 56 9.30 -25.31 15.22
C ASP A 56 8.69 -25.20 13.81
N ARG A 57 8.97 -24.11 13.08
CA ARG A 57 8.48 -23.89 11.70
C ARG A 57 9.33 -24.60 10.65
N ASP A 58 10.61 -24.88 10.95
CA ASP A 58 11.52 -25.60 10.05
C ASP A 58 11.04 -27.04 9.77
N THR A 59 10.29 -27.63 10.71
CA THR A 59 9.72 -28.97 10.58
C THR A 59 8.20 -28.98 10.39
N ASN A 60 7.52 -27.87 10.66
CA ASN A 60 6.08 -27.72 10.47
C ASN A 60 5.69 -26.31 9.99
N TYR A 61 5.49 -26.16 8.69
CA TYR A 61 5.11 -24.88 8.07
C TYR A 61 3.75 -24.33 8.51
N PHE A 62 2.88 -25.13 9.13
CA PHE A 62 1.58 -24.68 9.66
C PHE A 62 1.64 -24.15 11.10
N ARG A 63 2.77 -24.31 11.80
CA ARG A 63 2.99 -23.66 13.11
C ARG A 63 2.89 -22.15 12.95
N THR A 64 2.36 -21.46 13.96
CA THR A 64 2.34 -19.99 13.99
C THR A 64 3.74 -19.42 14.28
N TYR A 65 3.98 -18.17 13.89
CA TYR A 65 5.21 -17.48 14.28
C TYR A 65 5.18 -17.17 15.78
N THR A 66 6.30 -17.41 16.47
CA THR A 66 6.48 -16.92 17.84
C THR A 66 7.19 -15.58 17.78
N ILE A 67 6.45 -14.50 18.05
CA ILE A 67 6.95 -13.11 17.93
C ILE A 67 6.62 -12.28 19.18
N PRO A 68 7.44 -11.26 19.50
CA PRO A 68 7.12 -10.31 20.54
C PRO A 68 5.81 -9.55 20.28
N LYS A 69 5.10 -9.18 21.35
CA LYS A 69 3.87 -8.38 21.27
C LYS A 69 4.09 -7.05 20.54
N SER A 70 5.28 -6.44 20.67
CA SER A 70 5.65 -5.22 19.94
C SER A 70 5.65 -5.43 18.43
N THR A 71 6.22 -6.53 17.95
CA THR A 71 6.24 -6.92 16.53
C THR A 71 4.84 -7.27 16.04
N ALA A 72 4.05 -8.00 16.83
CA ALA A 72 2.63 -8.28 16.52
C ALA A 72 1.81 -6.98 16.36
N GLY A 73 2.03 -6.00 17.23
CA GLY A 73 1.40 -4.68 17.14
C GLY A 73 1.81 -3.88 15.90
N LYS A 74 3.01 -4.11 15.34
CA LYS A 74 3.41 -3.52 14.05
C LYS A 74 2.58 -4.11 12.90
N PHE A 75 2.40 -5.43 12.87
CA PHE A 75 1.55 -6.08 11.87
C PHE A 75 0.08 -5.64 11.97
N GLU A 76 -0.44 -5.42 13.18
CA GLU A 76 -1.78 -4.87 13.36
C GLU A 76 -1.91 -3.45 12.76
N LYS A 77 -0.91 -2.59 12.96
CA LYS A 77 -0.85 -1.26 12.31
C LYS A 77 -0.77 -1.34 10.79
N VAL A 78 -0.07 -2.34 10.25
CA VAL A 78 -0.02 -2.59 8.80
C VAL A 78 -1.41 -2.93 8.29
N ILE A 79 -2.10 -3.87 8.96
CA ILE A 79 -3.46 -4.28 8.60
C ILE A 79 -4.41 -3.06 8.62
N GLU A 80 -4.37 -2.25 9.68
CA GLU A 80 -5.19 -1.05 9.80
C GLU A 80 -4.96 -0.07 8.65
N LYS A 81 -3.69 0.27 8.36
CA LYS A 81 -3.35 1.23 7.30
C LYS A 81 -3.69 0.70 5.92
N CYS A 82 -3.40 -0.56 5.63
CA CYS A 82 -3.75 -1.19 4.36
C CYS A 82 -5.26 -1.29 4.16
N SER A 83 -6.02 -1.53 5.23
CA SER A 83 -7.49 -1.53 5.17
C SER A 83 -8.04 -0.15 4.81
N LYS A 84 -7.44 0.94 5.32
CA LYS A 84 -7.79 2.31 4.93
C LYS A 84 -7.54 2.57 3.44
N ILE A 85 -6.51 1.98 2.83
CA ILE A 85 -6.27 2.12 1.38
C ILE A 85 -7.42 1.53 0.58
N ILE A 86 -7.86 0.32 0.95
CA ILE A 86 -8.95 -0.38 0.28
C ILE A 86 -10.27 0.40 0.43
N GLN A 87 -10.53 0.95 1.61
CA GLN A 87 -11.77 1.69 1.90
C GLN A 87 -11.81 3.08 1.27
N LEU A 88 -10.72 3.83 1.35
CA LEU A 88 -10.69 5.26 0.98
C LEU A 88 -10.20 5.50 -0.46
N TYR A 89 -9.43 4.57 -1.02
CA TYR A 89 -8.83 4.71 -2.34
C TYR A 89 -9.07 3.46 -3.22
N PRO A 90 -10.33 3.09 -3.49
CA PRO A 90 -10.70 1.86 -4.20
C PRO A 90 -10.27 1.81 -5.68
N GLN A 91 -9.76 2.92 -6.23
CA GLN A 91 -9.19 2.99 -7.58
C GLN A 91 -7.65 3.07 -7.57
N SER A 92 -7.03 2.90 -6.40
CA SER A 92 -5.58 2.99 -6.26
C SER A 92 -4.88 1.72 -6.74
N SER A 93 -3.77 1.91 -7.46
CA SER A 93 -2.81 0.86 -7.84
C SER A 93 -2.11 0.18 -6.65
N PHE A 94 -2.35 0.65 -5.42
CA PHE A 94 -1.78 0.06 -4.20
C PHE A 94 -2.72 -0.94 -3.51
N ILE A 95 -3.93 -1.19 -4.03
CA ILE A 95 -4.88 -2.13 -3.44
C ILE A 95 -4.29 -3.54 -3.35
N ASP A 96 -3.83 -4.11 -4.46
CA ASP A 96 -3.32 -5.49 -4.49
C ASP A 96 -2.12 -5.68 -3.56
N ARG A 97 -1.21 -4.69 -3.54
CA ARG A 97 -0.06 -4.69 -2.65
C ARG A 97 -0.46 -4.56 -1.18
N SER A 98 -1.51 -3.78 -0.90
CA SER A 98 -2.06 -3.62 0.45
C SER A 98 -2.73 -4.90 0.93
N LEU A 99 -3.48 -5.57 0.05
CA LEU A 99 -4.12 -6.85 0.33
C LEU A 99 -3.08 -7.94 0.61
N LEU A 100 -2.00 -8.00 -0.18
CA LEU A 100 -0.89 -8.91 0.06
C LEU A 100 -0.24 -8.67 1.42
N MET A 101 0.05 -7.41 1.77
CA MET A 101 0.65 -7.08 3.08
C MET A 101 -0.29 -7.40 4.24
N ILE A 102 -1.62 -7.24 4.09
CA ILE A 102 -2.61 -7.71 5.06
C ILE A 102 -2.48 -9.23 5.26
N GLY A 103 -2.52 -10.00 4.17
CA GLY A 103 -2.42 -11.47 4.24
C GLY A 103 -1.14 -11.94 4.92
N GLN A 104 0.01 -11.36 4.54
CA GLN A 104 1.30 -11.65 5.17
C GLN A 104 1.31 -11.27 6.65
N SER A 105 0.76 -10.10 7.00
CA SER A 105 0.67 -9.65 8.39
C SER A 105 -0.19 -10.57 9.25
N CYS A 106 -1.28 -11.12 8.71
CA CYS A 106 -2.11 -12.12 9.38
C CYS A 106 -1.42 -13.48 9.54
N ILE A 107 -0.43 -13.80 8.70
CA ILE A 107 0.38 -15.02 8.85
C ILE A 107 1.45 -14.84 9.93
N TYR A 108 2.08 -13.65 9.98
CA TYR A 108 3.13 -13.34 10.96
C TYR A 108 2.61 -13.07 12.37
N ARG A 109 1.42 -12.48 12.50
CA ARG A 109 0.79 -12.12 13.78
C ARG A 109 0.11 -13.30 14.45
#